data_AF-A0A8T2N911-F1
#
_entry.id   AF-A0A8T2N911-F1
#
_cell.length_a   1.000
_cell.length_b   1.000
_cell.length_c   1.000
_cell.angle_alpha   90.00
_cell.angle_beta   90.00
_cell.angle_gamma   90.00
#
_symmetry.space_group_name_H-M   'P 1'
#
loop_
_entity.id
_entity.type
_entity.pdbx_description
1 polymer ?
#
loop_
_entity_poly.entity_id
_entity_poly.type
_entity_poly.pdbx_seq_one_letter_code
_entity_poly.pdbx_strand_id
1 'polypeptide(L)'
;MEQRNKFGEHHKNAIIFIGSSHHEHLTWTAGTDSLVRVHTTRLQVSPPPPTRDQGWTSNLPHPAIMSEIKVFNTPCLDLECFLSAKAKLRQEGLLDVVLKANLEHAIQALETMPAAKRSNVSLLVEGERQLVKFTSGSPVIHYTVKQGAGGPEFQQKINVGARLTPASVAPTHFAGHRCQDEFEPCLEQAQKAVRGDGGVANTELRVVCNELLLTYATTQPSTTITIRPRCRINLGRALSLQKALEVKNWMEQRGMMGRGLLACFQHLLVSYSQYQVENAKLVLQSEGQIIELISGRPDYHNVQFYIFAAANNEIQSQRVQDIDLWDYD
;
A
#
# COMPACT_ATOMS: atom_id res chain seq x y z
N MET A 1 37.92 -54.54 1.83
CA MET A 1 36.88 -54.25 2.84
C MET A 1 36.39 -52.83 2.58
N GLU A 2 35.28 -52.73 1.86
CA GLU A 2 34.52 -51.49 1.64
C GLU A 2 33.78 -51.09 2.92
N GLN A 3 33.64 -49.79 3.16
CA GLN A 3 32.36 -49.22 3.57
C GLN A 3 32.30 -47.73 3.18
N ARG A 4 31.45 -47.46 2.18
CA ARG A 4 30.95 -46.15 1.77
C ARG A 4 29.94 -45.67 2.82
N ASN A 5 30.17 -44.53 3.46
CA ASN A 5 29.11 -43.83 4.20
C ASN A 5 28.47 -42.77 3.32
N LYS A 6 27.20 -43.03 2.97
CA LYS A 6 26.25 -42.06 2.43
C LYS A 6 25.79 -41.17 3.58
N PHE A 7 26.04 -39.86 3.48
CA PHE A 7 25.29 -38.88 4.28
C PHE A 7 24.17 -38.33 3.40
N GLY A 8 22.94 -38.57 3.85
CA GLY A 8 21.75 -38.00 3.25
C GLY A 8 21.56 -36.56 3.73
N GLU A 9 21.38 -35.64 2.78
CA GLU A 9 20.86 -34.31 3.04
C GLU A 9 19.41 -34.43 3.51
N HIS A 10 19.15 -34.06 4.77
CA HIS A 10 17.80 -33.82 5.26
C HIS A 10 17.55 -32.31 5.31
N HIS A 11 17.17 -31.71 4.18
CA HIS A 11 16.51 -30.41 4.18
C HIS A 11 15.09 -30.57 4.71
N LYS A 12 14.84 -30.16 5.95
CA LYS A 12 13.48 -29.99 6.47
C LYS A 12 12.90 -28.70 5.87
N ASN A 13 12.16 -28.84 4.78
CA ASN A 13 11.31 -27.77 4.27
C ASN A 13 10.10 -27.63 5.20
N ALA A 14 9.95 -26.47 5.84
CA ALA A 14 8.67 -26.07 6.41
C ALA A 14 7.74 -25.67 5.26
N ILE A 15 6.79 -26.54 4.92
CA ILE A 15 5.76 -26.26 3.93
C ILE A 15 4.60 -25.58 4.66
N ILE A 16 4.44 -24.27 4.47
CA ILE A 16 3.27 -23.53 4.92
C ILE A 16 2.23 -23.59 3.79
N PHE A 17 1.15 -24.33 4.00
CA PHE A 17 0.02 -24.35 3.06
C PHE A 17 -0.81 -23.08 3.23
N ILE A 18 -0.81 -22.22 2.21
CA ILE A 18 -1.77 -21.12 2.10
C ILE A 18 -2.93 -21.64 1.24
N GLY A 19 -4.10 -21.83 1.86
CA GLY A 19 -5.32 -22.17 1.14
C GLY A 19 -5.75 -21.01 0.25
N SER A 20 -5.53 -21.14 -1.06
CA SER A 20 -6.03 -20.25 -2.10
C SER A 20 -6.80 -21.09 -3.10
N SER A 21 -8.05 -20.72 -3.39
CA SER A 21 -8.96 -21.40 -4.30
C SER A 21 -8.69 -21.14 -5.79
N HIS A 22 -7.51 -20.64 -6.15
CA HIS A 22 -7.09 -20.50 -7.54
C HIS A 22 -5.71 -21.11 -7.74
N HIS A 23 -5.62 -22.11 -8.62
CA HIS A 23 -4.38 -22.74 -9.06
C HIS A 23 -3.51 -21.72 -9.80
N GLU A 24 -2.61 -21.06 -9.08
CA GLU A 24 -1.41 -20.45 -9.64
C GLU A 24 -0.19 -21.25 -9.16
N HIS A 25 0.56 -21.82 -10.11
CA HIS A 25 1.84 -22.47 -9.82
C HIS A 25 2.87 -21.38 -9.51
N LEU A 26 3.17 -21.17 -8.23
CA LEU A 26 4.27 -20.32 -7.78
C LEU A 26 5.44 -21.21 -7.34
N THR A 27 6.51 -21.23 -8.13
CA THR A 27 7.80 -21.82 -7.73
C THR A 27 8.63 -20.77 -7.01
N TRP A 28 9.03 -21.08 -5.78
CA TRP A 28 9.96 -20.27 -4.99
C TRP A 28 11.38 -20.80 -5.16
N THR A 29 12.31 -19.94 -5.56
CA THR A 29 13.76 -20.20 -5.42
C THR A 29 14.32 -19.25 -4.39
N ALA A 30 14.89 -19.79 -3.32
CA ALA A 30 15.59 -19.01 -2.32
C ALA A 30 16.87 -18.43 -2.95
N GLY A 31 16.84 -17.14 -3.32
CA GLY A 31 18.02 -16.35 -3.59
C GLY A 31 18.35 -15.52 -2.35
N THR A 32 19.62 -15.42 -1.99
CA THR A 32 20.14 -14.73 -0.80
C THR A 32 20.06 -13.20 -0.85
N ASP A 33 19.14 -12.61 -1.62
CA ASP A 33 18.94 -11.16 -1.68
C ASP A 33 17.46 -10.79 -1.62
N SER A 34 17.14 -9.91 -0.67
CA SER A 34 15.82 -9.45 -0.26
C SER A 34 15.19 -8.49 -1.29
N LEU A 35 14.80 -9.02 -2.45
CA LEU A 35 13.97 -8.33 -3.45
C LEU A 35 13.12 -9.34 -4.22
N VAL A 36 11.83 -9.43 -3.88
CA VAL A 36 10.85 -10.17 -4.69
C VAL A 36 10.52 -9.34 -5.92
N ARG A 37 11.11 -9.68 -7.08
CA ARG A 37 10.72 -9.10 -8.37
C ARG A 37 9.57 -9.89 -8.96
N VAL A 38 8.37 -9.31 -8.96
CA VAL A 38 7.22 -9.84 -9.70
C VAL A 38 7.25 -9.25 -11.10
N HIS A 39 7.63 -10.04 -12.10
CA HIS A 39 7.51 -9.67 -13.51
C HIS A 39 6.14 -10.10 -14.02
N THR A 40 5.19 -9.16 -14.11
CA THR A 40 3.91 -9.43 -14.78
C THR A 40 4.04 -9.13 -16.27
N THR A 41 4.15 -10.17 -17.09
CA THR A 41 4.10 -10.02 -18.55
C THR A 41 2.64 -9.98 -18.98
N ARG A 42 2.20 -8.87 -19.58
CA ARG A 42 0.83 -8.72 -20.07
C ARG A 42 0.65 -9.53 -21.34
N LEU A 43 0.08 -10.73 -21.24
CA LEU A 43 -0.36 -11.49 -22.41
C LEU A 43 -1.60 -10.78 -23.02
N GLN A 44 -1.46 -10.35 -24.28
CA GLN A 44 -2.59 -9.86 -25.08
C GLN A 44 -3.48 -11.06 -25.44
N VAL A 45 -4.64 -11.16 -24.80
CA VAL A 45 -5.69 -12.11 -25.19
C VAL A 45 -6.68 -11.36 -26.06
N SER A 46 -6.83 -11.79 -27.32
CA SER A 46 -7.81 -11.26 -28.26
C SER A 46 -9.24 -11.54 -27.76
N PRO A 47 -10.18 -10.59 -27.88
CA PRO A 47 -11.56 -10.83 -27.49
C PRO A 47 -12.25 -11.83 -28.43
N PRO A 48 -13.18 -12.67 -27.93
CA PRO A 48 -13.96 -13.56 -28.77
C PRO A 48 -14.97 -12.77 -29.61
N PRO A 49 -15.35 -13.29 -30.79
CA PRO A 49 -16.32 -12.64 -31.67
C PRO A 49 -17.74 -12.67 -31.07
N PRO A 50 -18.58 -11.67 -31.37
CA PRO A 50 -19.93 -11.60 -30.82
C PRO A 50 -20.84 -12.61 -31.51
N THR A 51 -21.51 -13.44 -30.71
CA THR A 51 -22.62 -14.29 -31.12
C THR A 51 -23.88 -13.45 -31.32
N ARG A 52 -24.56 -13.73 -32.42
CA ARG A 52 -25.73 -13.01 -32.93
C ARG A 52 -26.97 -13.83 -32.55
N ASP A 53 -27.87 -13.28 -31.74
CA ASP A 53 -29.27 -13.71 -31.74
C ASP A 53 -30.24 -12.64 -31.21
N GLN A 54 -31.46 -12.72 -31.76
CA GLN A 54 -32.50 -11.71 -31.90
C GLN A 54 -33.55 -11.73 -30.76
N GLY A 55 -34.27 -10.62 -30.55
CA GLY A 55 -35.67 -10.68 -30.08
C GLY A 55 -36.14 -9.69 -29.00
N TRP A 56 -36.41 -8.44 -29.40
CA TRP A 56 -37.51 -7.54 -29.00
C TRP A 56 -38.08 -7.58 -27.57
N THR A 57 -37.89 -6.48 -26.81
CA THR A 57 -39.01 -5.64 -26.30
C THR A 57 -38.51 -4.21 -26.11
N SER A 58 -39.25 -3.27 -26.70
CA SER A 58 -39.00 -1.84 -26.68
C SER A 58 -39.40 -1.22 -25.34
N ASN A 59 -38.44 -0.99 -24.47
CA ASN A 59 -38.50 0.05 -23.44
C ASN A 59 -37.44 1.09 -23.81
N LEU A 60 -37.91 2.24 -24.29
CA LEU A 60 -37.08 3.42 -24.56
C LEU A 60 -36.27 3.76 -23.30
N PRO A 61 -34.93 3.68 -23.31
CA PRO A 61 -34.13 4.32 -22.29
C PRO A 61 -34.31 5.83 -22.44
N HIS A 62 -34.51 6.51 -21.32
CA HIS A 62 -34.39 7.96 -21.23
C HIS A 62 -33.15 8.45 -22.00
N PRO A 63 -33.24 9.64 -22.63
CA PRO A 63 -32.14 10.17 -23.40
C PRO A 63 -30.91 10.22 -22.50
N ALA A 64 -29.83 9.59 -22.97
CA ALA A 64 -28.50 9.75 -22.40
C ALA A 64 -28.22 11.26 -22.35
N ILE A 65 -28.38 11.85 -21.16
CA ILE A 65 -27.87 13.17 -20.85
C ILE A 65 -26.38 13.04 -21.06
N MET A 66 -25.90 13.55 -22.19
CA MET A 66 -24.48 13.65 -22.49
C MET A 66 -23.87 14.45 -21.35
N SER A 67 -23.16 13.77 -20.46
CA SER A 67 -22.56 14.33 -19.26
C SER A 67 -21.58 15.42 -19.68
N GLU A 68 -22.01 16.68 -19.62
CA GLU A 68 -21.13 17.82 -19.88
C GLU A 68 -19.97 17.75 -18.89
N ILE A 69 -18.75 17.55 -19.42
CA ILE A 69 -17.53 17.68 -18.63
C ILE A 69 -17.39 19.16 -18.29
N LYS A 70 -17.87 19.55 -17.11
CA LYS A 70 -17.72 20.92 -16.60
C LYS A 70 -16.31 21.11 -16.06
N VAL A 71 -15.41 21.57 -16.92
CA VAL A 71 -14.06 21.96 -16.56
C VAL A 71 -14.11 23.30 -15.80
N PHE A 72 -14.00 23.22 -14.48
CA PHE A 72 -13.65 24.39 -13.67
C PHE A 72 -12.13 24.47 -13.57
N ASN A 73 -11.51 25.62 -13.85
CA ASN A 73 -10.07 25.83 -13.71
C ASN A 73 -9.80 27.13 -12.94
N THR A 74 -8.96 27.08 -11.92
CA THR A 74 -8.51 28.26 -11.16
C THR A 74 -6.99 28.29 -11.16
N PRO A 75 -6.34 29.28 -11.82
CA PRO A 75 -4.91 29.25 -12.13
C PRO A 75 -3.97 29.65 -10.96
N CYS A 76 -4.51 29.97 -9.78
CA CYS A 76 -3.72 30.23 -8.59
C CYS A 76 -4.54 29.81 -7.38
N LEU A 77 -4.04 28.84 -6.62
CA LEU A 77 -4.74 28.31 -5.46
C LEU A 77 -3.82 28.38 -4.24
N ASP A 78 -3.85 29.52 -3.57
CA ASP A 78 -3.78 29.46 -2.11
C ASP A 78 -5.06 28.76 -1.58
N LEU A 79 -5.05 28.44 -0.29
CA LEU A 79 -6.20 27.81 0.37
C LEU A 79 -7.49 28.62 0.14
N GLU A 80 -7.39 29.96 0.08
CA GLU A 80 -8.54 30.86 -0.09
C GLU A 80 -9.21 30.69 -1.45
N CYS A 81 -8.42 30.57 -2.52
CA CYS A 81 -8.95 30.32 -3.85
C CYS A 81 -9.63 28.94 -3.95
N PHE A 82 -9.17 27.92 -3.19
CA PHE A 82 -9.81 26.61 -3.14
C PHE A 82 -11.16 26.69 -2.43
N LEU A 83 -11.23 27.43 -1.32
CA LEU A 83 -12.47 27.69 -0.60
C LEU A 83 -13.45 28.52 -1.44
N SER A 84 -12.96 29.48 -2.22
CA SER A 84 -13.75 30.26 -3.17
C SER A 84 -14.36 29.38 -4.28
N ALA A 85 -13.58 28.46 -4.85
CA ALA A 85 -14.08 27.48 -5.81
C ALA A 85 -15.18 26.59 -5.21
N LYS A 86 -15.00 26.11 -3.97
CA LYS A 86 -16.03 25.35 -3.22
C LYS A 86 -17.31 26.18 -3.04
N ALA A 87 -17.20 27.45 -2.69
CA ALA A 87 -18.34 28.35 -2.53
C ALA A 87 -19.08 28.57 -3.86
N LYS A 88 -18.35 28.76 -4.97
CA LYS A 88 -18.93 28.93 -6.30
C LYS A 88 -19.66 27.67 -6.78
N LEU A 89 -19.06 26.48 -6.62
CA LEU A 89 -19.71 25.19 -6.94
C LEU A 89 -21.02 25.01 -6.15
N ARG A 90 -21.07 25.48 -4.90
CA ARG A 90 -22.29 25.48 -4.09
C ARG A 90 -23.35 26.43 -4.64
N GLN A 91 -22.97 27.65 -5.04
CA GLN A 91 -23.89 28.64 -5.61
C GLN A 91 -24.48 28.18 -6.95
N GLU A 92 -23.71 27.46 -7.75
CA GLU A 92 -24.13 26.90 -9.05
C GLU A 92 -24.93 25.60 -8.91
N GLY A 93 -25.15 25.10 -7.69
CA GLY A 93 -25.89 23.85 -7.44
C GLY A 93 -25.15 22.58 -7.90
N LEU A 94 -23.83 22.67 -8.12
CA LEU A 94 -22.99 21.57 -8.61
C LEU A 94 -22.32 20.77 -7.49
N LEU A 95 -22.42 21.25 -6.25
CA LEU A 95 -21.79 20.64 -5.08
C LEU A 95 -22.67 19.53 -4.48
N ASP A 96 -22.63 18.34 -5.06
CA ASP A 96 -23.25 17.16 -4.46
C ASP A 96 -22.47 16.65 -3.22
N VAL A 97 -23.05 15.68 -2.50
CA VAL A 97 -22.48 15.13 -1.25
C VAL A 97 -21.09 14.53 -1.46
N VAL A 98 -20.88 13.84 -2.57
CA VAL A 98 -19.64 13.11 -2.83
C VAL A 98 -18.56 14.09 -3.32
N LEU A 99 -18.92 15.12 -4.08
CA LEU A 99 -17.96 16.11 -4.58
C LEU A 99 -17.52 16.99 -3.43
N LYS A 100 -18.44 17.30 -2.52
CA LYS A 100 -18.14 17.95 -1.26
C LYS A 100 -17.11 17.14 -0.44
N ALA A 101 -17.32 15.84 -0.29
CA ALA A 101 -16.38 14.98 0.45
C ALA A 101 -14.99 14.94 -0.22
N ASN A 102 -14.93 14.83 -1.55
CA ASN A 102 -13.66 14.82 -2.27
C ASN A 102 -12.94 16.17 -2.23
N LEU A 103 -13.67 17.29 -2.29
CA LEU A 103 -13.10 18.63 -2.10
C LEU A 103 -12.59 18.82 -0.68
N GLU A 104 -13.30 18.36 0.34
CA GLU A 104 -12.87 18.43 1.74
C GLU A 104 -11.59 17.62 1.95
N HIS A 105 -11.51 16.43 1.36
CA HIS A 105 -10.31 15.60 1.41
C HIS A 105 -9.13 16.25 0.66
N ALA A 106 -9.37 16.87 -0.48
CA ALA A 106 -8.35 17.62 -1.22
C ALA A 106 -7.82 18.83 -0.43
N ILE A 107 -8.70 19.57 0.25
CA ILE A 107 -8.34 20.69 1.13
C ILE A 107 -7.45 20.19 2.28
N GLN A 108 -7.87 19.13 2.96
CA GLN A 108 -7.10 18.56 4.06
C GLN A 108 -5.71 18.12 3.59
N ALA A 109 -5.62 17.47 2.43
CA ALA A 109 -4.33 17.11 1.85
C ALA A 109 -3.46 18.35 1.58
N LEU A 110 -4.02 19.41 0.98
CA LEU A 110 -3.30 20.67 0.73
C LEU A 110 -2.81 21.35 2.01
N GLU A 111 -3.62 21.34 3.08
CA GLU A 111 -3.28 21.93 4.38
C GLU A 111 -2.10 21.22 5.05
N THR A 112 -1.93 19.92 4.81
CA THR A 112 -0.77 19.15 5.32
C THR A 112 0.52 19.37 4.51
N MET A 113 0.44 19.98 3.31
CA MET A 113 1.62 20.22 2.48
C MET A 113 2.42 21.43 2.97
N PRO A 114 3.75 21.45 2.80
CA PRO A 114 4.55 22.65 3.04
C PRO A 114 4.06 23.83 2.21
N ALA A 115 3.99 25.03 2.80
CA ALA A 115 3.47 26.23 2.12
C ALA A 115 4.16 26.53 0.77
N ALA A 116 5.48 26.32 0.70
CA ALA A 116 6.27 26.50 -0.53
C ALA A 116 5.83 25.60 -1.70
N LYS A 117 5.10 24.51 -1.44
CA LYS A 117 4.58 23.57 -2.44
C LYS A 117 3.13 23.81 -2.83
N ARG A 118 2.44 24.77 -2.19
CA ARG A 118 1.03 25.09 -2.48
C ARG A 118 0.87 26.06 -3.66
N SER A 119 1.97 26.51 -4.27
CA SER A 119 1.95 27.39 -5.43
C SER A 119 1.54 26.65 -6.71
N ASN A 120 0.90 27.38 -7.64
CA ASN A 120 0.48 26.88 -8.95
C ASN A 120 -0.46 25.66 -8.90
N VAL A 121 -1.25 25.59 -7.83
CA VAL A 121 -2.34 24.64 -7.71
C VAL A 121 -3.45 25.07 -8.67
N SER A 122 -3.83 24.16 -9.56
CA SER A 122 -4.98 24.29 -10.46
C SER A 122 -6.03 23.29 -10.01
N LEU A 123 -7.28 23.69 -9.80
CA LEU A 123 -8.36 22.77 -9.46
C LEU A 123 -9.05 22.41 -10.76
N LEU A 124 -9.17 21.11 -11.05
CA LEU A 124 -9.99 20.59 -12.13
C LEU A 124 -11.04 19.65 -11.55
N VAL A 125 -12.31 19.95 -11.81
CA VAL A 125 -13.45 19.08 -11.50
C VAL A 125 -13.94 18.46 -12.80
N GLU A 126 -14.15 17.14 -12.85
CA GLU A 126 -14.60 16.42 -14.06
C GLU A 126 -15.83 15.55 -13.80
N GLY A 127 -16.93 15.86 -14.52
CA GLY A 127 -18.10 14.99 -14.76
C GLY A 127 -18.91 14.53 -13.54
N GLU A 128 -19.89 13.64 -13.77
CA GLU A 128 -20.72 12.96 -12.75
C GLU A 128 -19.90 12.06 -11.79
N ARG A 129 -18.57 12.03 -11.96
CA ARG A 129 -17.62 11.20 -11.20
C ARG A 129 -16.61 12.01 -10.42
N GLN A 130 -17.06 13.07 -9.75
CA GLN A 130 -16.58 13.37 -8.40
C GLN A 130 -15.06 13.68 -8.31
N LEU A 131 -14.39 13.97 -9.42
CA LEU A 131 -12.94 13.90 -9.53
C LEU A 131 -12.35 15.28 -9.29
N VAL A 132 -11.49 15.40 -8.29
CA VAL A 132 -10.78 16.64 -7.97
C VAL A 132 -9.32 16.46 -8.32
N LYS A 133 -8.81 17.14 -9.34
CA LYS A 133 -7.39 17.13 -9.67
C LYS A 133 -6.74 18.43 -9.27
N PHE A 134 -5.50 18.35 -8.79
CA PHE A 134 -4.67 19.54 -8.65
C PHE A 134 -3.19 19.30 -8.88
N THR A 135 -2.43 20.34 -9.20
CA THR A 135 -1.00 20.27 -9.49
C THR A 135 -0.19 21.01 -8.45
N SER A 136 0.97 20.56 -8.01
CA SER A 136 1.78 21.36 -7.07
C SER A 136 3.28 21.08 -7.17
N GLY A 137 4.08 22.09 -6.84
CA GLY A 137 5.54 21.98 -6.69
C GLY A 137 6.34 21.92 -7.99
N SER A 138 7.66 21.74 -7.83
CA SER A 138 8.63 21.47 -8.89
C SER A 138 9.52 20.29 -8.43
N PRO A 139 9.48 19.12 -9.09
CA PRO A 139 8.66 18.80 -10.27
C PRO A 139 7.16 18.83 -9.95
N VAL A 140 6.34 19.02 -10.99
CA VAL A 140 4.88 19.08 -10.87
C VAL A 140 4.34 17.73 -10.40
N ILE A 141 3.69 17.74 -9.25
CA ILE A 141 2.96 16.59 -8.70
C ILE A 141 1.50 16.76 -9.05
N HIS A 142 0.93 15.77 -9.74
CA HIS A 142 -0.49 15.70 -10.04
C HIS A 142 -1.20 14.94 -8.92
N TYR A 143 -2.13 15.59 -8.26
CA TYR A 143 -3.00 15.04 -7.24
C TYR A 143 -4.36 14.75 -7.86
N THR A 144 -5.00 13.68 -7.40
CA THR A 144 -6.31 13.26 -7.88
C THR A 144 -7.08 12.66 -6.72
N VAL A 145 -8.23 13.25 -6.38
CA VAL A 145 -9.15 12.73 -5.37
C VAL A 145 -10.38 12.21 -6.08
N LYS A 146 -10.75 10.96 -5.81
CA LYS A 146 -11.92 10.31 -6.42
C LYS A 146 -12.67 9.50 -5.38
N GLN A 147 -13.94 9.22 -5.63
CA GLN A 147 -14.69 8.31 -4.78
C GLN A 147 -14.25 6.86 -5.02
N GLY A 148 -13.73 6.21 -3.98
CA GLY A 148 -13.43 4.78 -3.90
C GLY A 148 -14.51 3.99 -3.17
N ALA A 149 -14.28 2.68 -3.01
CA ALA A 149 -15.23 1.78 -2.34
C ALA A 149 -15.42 2.09 -0.84
N GLY A 150 -14.37 2.61 -0.19
CA GLY A 150 -14.37 2.95 1.24
C GLY A 150 -14.50 4.46 1.54
N GLY A 151 -14.71 5.30 0.53
CA GLY A 151 -14.65 6.76 0.69
C GLY A 151 -13.74 7.44 -0.35
N PRO A 152 -13.44 8.74 -0.16
CA PRO A 152 -12.48 9.46 -0.98
C PRO A 152 -11.09 8.78 -1.00
N GLU A 153 -10.52 8.60 -2.18
CA GLU A 153 -9.17 8.08 -2.40
C GLU A 153 -8.27 9.18 -2.95
N PHE A 154 -7.14 9.40 -2.30
CA PHE A 154 -6.14 10.38 -2.70
C PHE A 154 -4.99 9.73 -3.47
N GLN A 155 -4.79 10.15 -4.72
CA GLN A 155 -3.74 9.64 -5.60
C GLN A 155 -2.77 10.75 -5.98
N GLN A 156 -1.48 10.42 -5.96
CA GLN A 156 -0.39 11.31 -6.37
C GLN A 156 0.30 10.70 -7.59
N LYS A 157 0.56 11.50 -8.61
CA LYS A 157 1.27 11.11 -9.82
C LYS A 157 2.35 12.13 -10.18
N ILE A 158 3.56 11.66 -10.38
CA ILE A 158 4.73 12.45 -10.76
C ILE A 158 5.19 11.95 -12.11
N ASN A 159 5.08 12.80 -13.13
CA ASN A 159 5.66 12.48 -14.43
C ASN A 159 7.15 12.80 -14.38
N VAL A 160 7.95 11.83 -14.78
CA VAL A 160 9.41 11.88 -14.78
C VAL A 160 9.86 11.83 -16.23
N GLY A 161 11.09 12.25 -16.50
CA GLY A 161 11.64 12.22 -17.86
C GLY A 161 11.79 10.79 -18.41
N ALA A 162 12.81 10.59 -19.24
CA ALA A 162 13.04 9.27 -19.83
C ALA A 162 13.35 8.17 -18.80
N ARG A 163 13.84 8.54 -17.61
CA ARG A 163 14.32 7.60 -16.58
C ARG A 163 13.92 8.01 -15.17
N LEU A 164 13.61 7.00 -14.36
CA LEU A 164 13.46 7.09 -12.92
C LEU A 164 14.82 6.91 -12.24
N THR A 165 15.25 7.90 -11.48
CA THR A 165 16.48 7.83 -10.68
C THR A 165 16.16 8.01 -9.20
N PRO A 166 17.07 7.65 -8.28
CA PRO A 166 16.86 7.93 -6.85
C PRO A 166 16.59 9.42 -6.57
N ALA A 167 17.18 10.33 -7.34
CA ALA A 167 16.94 11.78 -7.23
C ALA A 167 15.52 12.20 -7.65
N SER A 168 14.84 11.40 -8.48
CA SER A 168 13.42 11.61 -8.80
C SER A 168 12.50 11.34 -7.60
N VAL A 169 12.96 10.58 -6.61
CA VAL A 169 12.19 10.16 -5.43
C VAL A 169 12.62 11.02 -4.23
N ALA A 170 11.97 12.17 -4.07
CA ALA A 170 12.31 13.13 -3.01
C ALA A 170 11.53 12.85 -1.72
N PRO A 171 12.12 13.11 -0.53
CA PRO A 171 11.42 12.99 0.76
C PRO A 171 10.13 13.81 0.82
N THR A 172 10.13 14.97 0.16
CA THR A 172 9.00 15.88 0.13
C THR A 172 7.81 15.39 -0.70
N HIS A 173 7.92 14.25 -1.41
CA HIS A 173 6.78 13.57 -2.04
C HIS A 173 6.00 12.70 -1.04
N PHE A 174 6.65 12.33 0.08
CA PHE A 174 6.08 11.55 1.17
C PHE A 174 5.72 12.43 2.38
N ALA A 175 5.63 13.76 2.20
CA ALA A 175 5.32 14.67 3.29
C ALA A 175 3.95 14.32 3.91
N GLY A 176 3.89 14.25 5.24
CA GLY A 176 2.68 13.86 5.98
C GLY A 176 2.38 12.36 5.98
N HIS A 177 3.06 11.56 5.17
CA HIS A 177 2.87 10.12 5.14
C HIS A 177 3.51 9.44 6.36
N ARG A 178 2.71 8.62 7.06
CA ARG A 178 3.19 7.71 8.10
C ARG A 178 3.27 6.31 7.51
N CYS A 179 4.49 5.86 7.23
CA CYS A 179 4.75 4.52 6.71
C CYS A 179 4.33 3.47 7.74
N GLN A 180 3.71 2.38 7.30
CA GLN A 180 3.38 1.23 8.15
C GLN A 180 4.60 0.33 8.44
N ASP A 181 5.70 0.58 7.75
CA ASP A 181 6.98 -0.10 7.93
C ASP A 181 7.97 0.88 8.57
N GLU A 182 8.24 0.70 9.87
CA GLU A 182 9.20 1.55 10.60
C GLU A 182 10.66 1.20 10.31
N PHE A 183 10.92 0.07 9.65
CA PHE A 183 12.26 -0.47 9.44
C PHE A 183 12.76 -0.27 8.01
N GLU A 184 11.89 -0.42 7.02
CA GLU A 184 12.18 -0.02 5.64
C GLU A 184 11.08 0.94 5.16
N PRO A 185 11.19 2.25 5.41
CA PRO A 185 10.17 3.20 5.01
C PRO A 185 9.93 3.23 3.49
N CYS A 186 8.71 3.61 3.07
CA CYS A 186 8.32 3.77 1.66
C CYS A 186 9.34 4.53 0.80
N LEU A 187 9.92 5.60 1.34
CA LEU A 187 10.92 6.43 0.67
C LEU A 187 12.17 5.62 0.32
N GLU A 188 12.71 4.89 1.29
CA GLU A 188 13.93 4.10 1.11
C GLU A 188 13.69 2.93 0.16
N GLN A 189 12.55 2.24 0.30
CA GLN A 189 12.15 1.19 -0.64
C GLN A 189 12.01 1.74 -2.06
N ALA A 190 11.38 2.91 -2.23
CA ALA A 190 11.20 3.56 -3.52
C ALA A 190 12.54 3.95 -4.15
N GLN A 191 13.44 4.54 -3.37
CA GLN A 191 14.79 4.86 -3.84
C GLN A 191 15.57 3.59 -4.22
N LYS A 192 15.52 2.54 -3.38
CA LYS A 192 16.17 1.24 -3.63
C LYS A 192 15.65 0.59 -4.92
N ALA A 193 14.34 0.64 -5.16
CA ALA A 193 13.71 0.06 -6.34
C ALA A 193 14.13 0.70 -7.67
N VAL A 194 14.59 1.95 -7.63
CA VAL A 194 15.09 2.67 -8.81
C VAL A 194 16.61 2.82 -8.82
N ARG A 195 17.33 2.12 -7.92
CA ARG A 195 18.80 2.04 -7.98
C ARG A 195 19.21 1.18 -9.18
N GLY A 196 19.99 1.78 -10.07
CA GLY A 196 20.60 1.14 -11.22
C GLY A 196 21.49 2.16 -11.95
N ASP A 197 22.44 1.69 -12.75
CA ASP A 197 23.36 2.54 -13.49
C ASP A 197 22.58 3.46 -14.46
N GLY A 198 22.46 4.73 -14.07
CA GLY A 198 21.70 5.74 -14.81
C GLY A 198 20.17 5.63 -14.67
N GLY A 199 19.65 4.88 -13.69
CA GLY A 199 18.21 4.76 -13.41
C GLY A 199 17.43 3.78 -14.30
N VAL A 200 16.12 3.69 -14.09
CA VAL A 200 15.22 2.74 -14.75
C VAL A 200 14.37 3.45 -15.82
N ALA A 201 14.44 2.97 -17.07
CA ALA A 201 13.69 3.53 -18.20
C ALA A 201 12.36 2.79 -18.44
N ASN A 202 11.38 3.47 -19.05
CA ASN A 202 10.08 2.88 -19.42
C ASN A 202 9.40 2.15 -18.25
N THR A 203 9.47 2.75 -17.07
CA THR A 203 8.92 2.19 -15.84
C THR A 203 7.91 3.14 -15.20
N GLU A 204 6.91 2.53 -14.58
CA GLU A 204 6.02 3.14 -13.62
C GLU A 204 6.33 2.58 -12.23
N LEU A 205 6.71 3.42 -11.27
CA LEU A 205 6.89 3.03 -9.87
C LEU A 205 5.63 3.41 -9.09
N ARG A 206 4.95 2.42 -8.51
CA ARG A 206 3.76 2.61 -7.68
C ARG A 206 4.08 2.29 -6.23
N VAL A 207 3.85 3.22 -5.32
CA VAL A 207 3.95 3.03 -3.87
C VAL A 207 2.55 3.05 -3.29
N VAL A 208 2.18 1.96 -2.61
CA VAL A 208 0.87 1.78 -1.97
C VAL A 208 1.09 1.46 -0.50
N CYS A 209 0.77 2.39 0.39
CA CYS A 209 0.95 2.24 1.84
C CYS A 209 -0.09 3.05 2.61
N ASN A 210 -0.94 2.39 3.40
CA ASN A 210 -2.08 3.04 4.06
C ASN A 210 -2.92 3.84 3.04
N GLU A 211 -3.13 5.13 3.30
CA GLU A 211 -3.82 6.09 2.43
C GLU A 211 -2.94 6.63 1.30
N LEU A 212 -1.63 6.36 1.32
CA LEU A 212 -0.71 6.82 0.29
C LEU A 212 -0.82 5.94 -0.96
N LEU A 213 -1.19 6.58 -2.07
CA LEU A 213 -1.09 6.02 -3.41
C LEU A 213 -0.27 6.97 -4.30
N LEU A 214 1.04 6.73 -4.37
CA LEU A 214 1.99 7.57 -5.10
C LEU A 214 2.55 6.82 -6.32
N THR A 215 2.49 7.46 -7.49
CA THR A 215 2.94 6.90 -8.75
C THR A 215 3.98 7.81 -9.39
N TYR A 216 5.12 7.26 -9.78
CA TYR A 216 6.07 7.91 -10.66
C TYR A 216 6.01 7.26 -12.03
N ALA A 217 5.85 8.04 -13.09
CA ALA A 217 5.72 7.51 -14.45
C ALA A 217 6.72 8.17 -15.39
N THR A 218 7.53 7.36 -16.08
CA THR A 218 8.28 7.81 -17.26
C THR A 218 7.33 8.15 -18.41
N THR A 219 7.84 8.76 -19.49
CA THR A 219 7.03 9.20 -20.64
C THR A 219 6.24 8.07 -21.30
N GLN A 220 6.79 6.86 -21.36
CA GLN A 220 6.17 5.68 -21.97
C GLN A 220 6.46 4.43 -21.12
N PRO A 221 5.73 4.23 -20.00
CA PRO A 221 5.99 3.11 -19.12
C PRO A 221 5.54 1.81 -19.78
N SER A 222 6.44 0.85 -19.91
CA SER A 222 6.17 -0.51 -20.37
C SER A 222 6.21 -1.54 -19.23
N THR A 223 6.76 -1.15 -18.09
CA THR A 223 6.91 -1.99 -16.89
C THR A 223 6.37 -1.27 -15.66
N THR A 224 5.88 -2.02 -14.68
CA THR A 224 5.41 -1.47 -13.41
C THR A 224 6.12 -2.14 -12.25
N ILE A 225 6.73 -1.34 -11.38
CA ILE A 225 7.26 -1.77 -10.09
C ILE A 225 6.27 -1.34 -9.02
N THR A 226 5.78 -2.26 -8.21
CA THR A 226 4.84 -1.94 -7.12
C THR A 226 5.48 -2.21 -5.77
N ILE A 227 5.53 -1.18 -4.93
CA ILE A 227 5.97 -1.24 -3.54
C ILE A 227 4.74 -1.27 -2.65
N ARG A 228 4.63 -2.34 -1.86
CA ARG A 228 3.67 -2.51 -0.77
C ARG A 228 4.47 -2.85 0.49
N PRO A 229 4.81 -1.86 1.33
CA PRO A 229 5.60 -2.10 2.52
C PRO A 229 4.93 -3.11 3.46
N ARG A 230 5.71 -3.83 4.25
CA ARG A 230 5.17 -4.70 5.30
C ARG A 230 4.67 -3.85 6.46
N CYS A 231 3.73 -4.34 7.26
CA CYS A 231 3.37 -3.66 8.51
C CYS A 231 4.34 -4.13 9.60
N ARG A 232 5.37 -3.33 9.90
CA ARG A 232 6.41 -3.66 10.89
C ARG A 232 6.57 -2.52 11.87
N ILE A 233 6.38 -2.79 13.16
CA ILE A 233 6.30 -1.77 14.20
C ILE A 233 7.27 -2.08 15.33
N ASN A 234 8.06 -1.08 15.74
CA ASN A 234 9.05 -1.18 16.80
C ASN A 234 8.44 -0.90 18.18
N LEU A 235 8.29 -1.97 18.96
CA LEU A 235 7.82 -1.91 20.34
C LEU A 235 8.90 -1.41 21.33
N GLY A 236 10.11 -1.12 20.88
CA GLY A 236 11.23 -0.68 21.70
C GLY A 236 12.04 -1.86 22.24
N ARG A 237 12.83 -1.64 23.30
CA ARG A 237 13.79 -2.64 23.81
C ARG A 237 13.14 -3.96 24.26
N ALA A 238 11.95 -3.88 24.84
CA ALA A 238 11.17 -5.02 25.29
C ALA A 238 9.76 -4.92 24.74
N LEU A 239 9.03 -6.05 24.74
CA LEU A 239 7.61 -6.02 24.45
C LEU A 239 6.92 -5.05 25.44
N SER A 240 6.09 -4.15 24.92
CA SER A 240 5.34 -3.18 25.72
C SER A 240 3.85 -3.36 25.44
N LEU A 241 3.10 -3.69 26.50
CA LEU A 241 1.65 -3.86 26.44
C LEU A 241 0.98 -2.57 26.00
N GLN A 242 1.44 -1.44 26.54
CA GLN A 242 0.97 -0.12 26.17
C GLN A 242 1.14 0.12 24.67
N LYS A 243 2.33 -0.11 24.12
CA LYS A 243 2.55 0.08 22.68
C LYS A 243 1.75 -0.91 21.83
N ALA A 244 1.60 -2.16 22.26
CA ALA A 244 0.74 -3.12 21.55
C ALA A 244 -0.72 -2.64 21.49
N LEU A 245 -1.23 -2.03 22.58
CA LEU A 245 -2.55 -1.41 22.61
C LEU A 245 -2.63 -0.15 21.73
N GLU A 246 -1.59 0.69 21.73
CA GLU A 246 -1.51 1.86 20.84
C GLU A 246 -1.56 1.43 19.37
N VAL A 247 -0.82 0.39 18.99
CA VAL A 247 -0.84 -0.20 17.65
C VAL A 247 -2.23 -0.73 17.32
N LYS A 248 -2.83 -1.52 18.20
CA LYS A 248 -4.19 -2.04 18.01
C LYS A 248 -5.18 -0.90 17.74
N ASN A 249 -5.19 0.12 18.60
CA ASN A 249 -6.10 1.26 18.48
C ASN A 249 -5.84 2.07 17.21
N TRP A 250 -4.57 2.26 16.83
CA TRP A 250 -4.20 2.93 15.58
C TRP A 250 -4.73 2.18 14.34
N MET A 251 -4.62 0.85 14.33
CA MET A 251 -5.15 0.03 13.23
C MET A 251 -6.68 0.04 13.18
N GLU A 252 -7.36 0.03 14.33
CA GLU A 252 -8.82 0.16 14.41
C GLU A 252 -9.28 1.51 13.84
N GLN A 253 -8.64 2.60 14.24
CA GLN A 253 -8.95 3.95 13.75
C GLN A 253 -8.76 4.10 12.23
N ARG A 254 -7.86 3.31 11.63
CA ARG A 254 -7.59 3.31 10.19
C ARG A 254 -8.39 2.27 9.41
N GLY A 255 -9.28 1.51 10.07
CA GLY A 255 -10.04 0.45 9.42
C GLY A 255 -9.19 -0.72 8.90
N MET A 256 -7.95 -0.84 9.38
CA MET A 256 -7.03 -1.94 9.01
C MET A 256 -7.24 -3.18 9.88
N MET A 257 -8.01 -3.06 10.96
CA MET A 257 -8.27 -4.13 11.92
C MET A 257 -9.42 -5.04 11.43
N GLY A 258 -9.09 -6.10 10.69
CA GLY A 258 -10.02 -7.19 10.38
C GLY A 258 -10.41 -8.01 11.62
N ARG A 259 -11.46 -8.82 11.52
CA ARG A 259 -11.96 -9.64 12.64
C ARG A 259 -10.91 -10.61 13.16
N GLY A 260 -10.22 -11.33 12.26
CA GLY A 260 -9.20 -12.29 12.69
C GLY A 260 -7.94 -11.60 13.24
N LEU A 261 -7.51 -10.45 12.70
CA LEU A 261 -6.43 -9.67 13.30
C LEU A 261 -6.79 -9.17 14.70
N LEU A 262 -8.03 -8.72 14.91
CA LEU A 262 -8.51 -8.31 16.22
C LEU A 262 -8.44 -9.47 17.21
N ALA A 263 -8.84 -10.67 16.79
CA ALA A 263 -8.75 -11.87 17.62
C ALA A 263 -7.28 -12.24 17.93
N CYS A 264 -6.35 -12.09 16.97
CA CYS A 264 -4.91 -12.24 17.23
C CYS A 264 -4.40 -11.25 18.27
N PHE A 265 -4.81 -9.97 18.19
CA PHE A 265 -4.47 -8.97 19.20
C PHE A 265 -5.06 -9.30 20.56
N GLN A 266 -6.33 -9.71 20.62
CA GLN A 266 -6.96 -10.11 21.88
C GLN A 266 -6.21 -11.27 22.53
N HIS A 267 -5.81 -12.28 21.75
CA HIS A 267 -5.00 -13.38 22.24
C HIS A 267 -3.64 -12.90 22.75
N LEU A 268 -2.95 -12.04 21.99
CA LEU A 268 -1.68 -11.42 22.41
C LEU A 268 -1.83 -10.70 23.76
N LEU A 269 -2.90 -9.92 23.95
CA LEU A 269 -3.13 -9.14 25.16
C LEU A 269 -3.46 -10.03 26.37
N VAL A 270 -4.25 -11.09 26.17
CA VAL A 270 -4.60 -12.06 27.23
C VAL A 270 -3.38 -12.90 27.63
N SER A 271 -2.60 -13.34 26.65
CA SER A 271 -1.41 -14.19 26.85
C SER A 271 -0.11 -13.38 26.95
N TYR A 272 -0.18 -12.07 27.24
CA TYR A 272 0.94 -11.14 27.12
C TYR A 272 2.22 -11.57 27.84
N SER A 273 2.08 -12.15 29.04
CA SER A 273 3.20 -12.64 29.84
C SER A 273 4.03 -13.72 29.14
N GLN A 274 3.43 -14.50 28.23
CA GLN A 274 4.11 -15.57 27.49
C GLN A 274 5.09 -15.03 26.43
N TYR A 275 4.94 -13.77 26.05
CA TYR A 275 5.71 -13.13 24.97
C TYR A 275 6.77 -12.13 25.49
N GLN A 276 6.96 -12.05 26.81
CA GLN A 276 7.97 -11.17 27.42
C GLN A 276 9.37 -11.76 27.24
N VAL A 277 9.88 -11.66 26.03
CA VAL A 277 11.24 -12.09 25.66
C VAL A 277 11.98 -10.89 25.05
N GLU A 278 13.27 -10.77 25.38
CA GLU A 278 14.14 -9.78 24.75
C GLU A 278 14.42 -10.15 23.29
N ASN A 279 14.53 -9.15 22.40
CA ASN A 279 14.82 -9.35 20.99
C ASN A 279 13.85 -10.34 20.32
N ALA A 280 12.55 -10.08 20.47
CA ALA A 280 11.51 -10.95 19.96
C ALA A 280 10.79 -10.32 18.77
N LYS A 281 10.36 -11.18 17.83
CA LYS A 281 9.47 -10.80 16.73
C LYS A 281 8.15 -11.52 16.90
N LEU A 282 7.05 -10.77 17.00
CA LEU A 282 5.71 -11.33 17.02
C LEU A 282 5.04 -11.07 15.67
N VAL A 283 4.61 -12.13 15.00
CA VAL A 283 3.91 -12.09 13.72
C VAL A 283 2.44 -12.37 13.96
N LEU A 284 1.59 -11.38 13.71
CA LEU A 284 0.14 -11.52 13.72
C LEU A 284 -0.36 -11.67 12.29
N GLN A 285 -1.13 -12.72 12.01
CA GLN A 285 -1.59 -13.01 10.66
C GLN A 285 -3.06 -13.40 10.59
N SER A 286 -3.80 -12.81 9.65
CA SER A 286 -5.19 -13.16 9.36
C SER A 286 -5.57 -12.66 7.97
N GLU A 287 -6.38 -13.43 7.23
CA GLU A 287 -6.98 -12.99 5.95
C GLU A 287 -5.97 -12.40 4.94
N GLY A 288 -4.75 -12.96 4.90
CA GLY A 288 -3.67 -12.47 4.03
C GLY A 288 -2.99 -11.18 4.51
N GLN A 289 -3.45 -10.59 5.62
CA GLN A 289 -2.79 -9.48 6.30
C GLN A 289 -1.76 -10.02 7.31
N ILE A 290 -0.61 -9.36 7.38
CA ILE A 290 0.51 -9.72 8.27
C ILE A 290 1.01 -8.45 8.95
N ILE A 291 1.18 -8.52 10.26
CA ILE A 291 1.79 -7.48 11.09
C ILE A 291 2.96 -8.10 11.85
N GLU A 292 4.10 -7.41 11.86
CA GLU A 292 5.25 -7.78 12.67
C GLU A 292 5.44 -6.75 13.78
N LEU A 293 5.34 -7.19 15.03
CA LEU A 293 5.67 -6.39 16.20
C LEU A 293 7.05 -6.81 16.68
N ILE A 294 7.99 -5.88 16.60
CA ILE A 294 9.41 -6.17 16.84
C ILE A 294 9.83 -5.51 18.15
N SER A 295 10.42 -6.29 19.06
CA SER A 295 11.08 -5.80 20.26
C SER A 295 12.59 -6.05 20.18
N GLY A 296 13.38 -5.17 20.79
CA GLY A 296 14.83 -5.26 20.83
C GLY A 296 15.50 -4.76 19.55
N ARG A 297 16.50 -5.50 19.07
CA ARG A 297 17.28 -5.12 17.88
C ARG A 297 16.54 -5.51 16.59
N PRO A 298 16.43 -4.62 15.59
CA PRO A 298 15.75 -4.90 14.32
C PRO A 298 16.27 -6.12 13.55
N ASP A 299 17.59 -6.29 13.53
CA ASP A 299 18.25 -7.27 12.66
C ASP A 299 18.64 -8.56 13.40
N TYR A 300 18.20 -8.69 14.66
CA TYR A 300 18.59 -9.80 15.51
C TYR A 300 17.42 -10.19 16.40
N HIS A 301 16.83 -11.34 16.11
CA HIS A 301 15.72 -11.91 16.88
C HIS A 301 16.05 -13.34 17.26
N ASN A 302 16.07 -13.61 18.57
CA ASN A 302 16.35 -14.96 19.08
C ASN A 302 15.08 -15.81 19.17
N VAL A 303 13.92 -15.15 19.22
CA VAL A 303 12.63 -15.80 19.34
C VAL A 303 11.61 -15.13 18.44
N GLN A 304 10.87 -15.95 17.71
CA GLN A 304 9.75 -15.52 16.90
C GLN A 304 8.48 -16.18 17.41
N PHE A 305 7.41 -15.40 17.55
CA PHE A 305 6.09 -15.90 17.89
C PHE A 305 5.15 -15.65 16.73
N TYR A 306 4.42 -16.68 16.32
CA TYR A 306 3.40 -16.60 15.29
C TYR A 306 2.06 -16.74 15.97
N ILE A 307 1.15 -15.78 15.77
CA ILE A 307 -0.24 -15.83 16.22
C ILE A 307 -1.09 -15.64 14.98
N PHE A 308 -1.88 -16.65 14.63
CA PHE A 308 -2.72 -16.58 13.44
C PHE A 308 -4.15 -16.99 13.73
N ALA A 309 -5.08 -16.31 13.05
CA ALA A 309 -6.49 -16.66 13.06
C ALA A 309 -6.78 -17.60 11.89
N ALA A 310 -7.26 -18.81 12.20
CA ALA A 310 -7.76 -19.73 11.19
C ALA A 310 -9.07 -19.21 10.57
N ALA A 311 -9.52 -19.85 9.48
CA ALA A 311 -10.73 -19.43 8.75
C ALA A 311 -12.02 -19.48 9.61
N ASN A 312 -12.03 -20.29 10.68
CA ASN A 312 -13.10 -20.37 11.67
C ASN A 312 -12.93 -19.35 12.82
N ASN A 313 -11.97 -18.43 12.73
CA ASN A 313 -11.55 -17.48 13.77
C ASN A 313 -10.93 -18.12 15.03
N GLU A 314 -10.57 -19.41 14.99
CA GLU A 314 -9.77 -19.99 16.08
C GLU A 314 -8.34 -19.46 16.03
N ILE A 315 -7.82 -19.06 17.19
CA ILE A 315 -6.47 -18.56 17.32
C ILE A 315 -5.51 -19.71 17.59
N GLN A 316 -4.45 -19.78 16.78
CA GLN A 316 -3.32 -20.65 17.00
C GLN A 316 -2.08 -19.80 17.28
N SER A 317 -1.26 -20.24 18.22
CA SER A 317 0.01 -19.59 18.52
C SER A 317 1.16 -20.60 18.55
N GLN A 318 2.28 -20.22 17.94
CA GLN A 318 3.48 -21.04 17.85
C GLN A 318 4.69 -20.20 18.20
N ARG A 319 5.53 -20.70 19.10
CA ARG A 319 6.85 -20.17 19.37
C ARG A 319 7.87 -20.90 18.50
N VAL A 320 8.66 -20.15 17.76
CA VAL A 320 9.84 -20.63 17.03
C VAL A 320 11.04 -19.97 17.67
N GLN A 321 11.93 -20.78 18.21
CA GLN A 321 13.21 -20.31 18.72
C GLN A 321 14.27 -20.83 17.76
N ASP A 322 15.13 -19.94 17.28
CA ASP A 322 16.29 -20.34 16.50
C ASP A 322 17.22 -21.08 17.47
N ILE A 323 17.08 -22.40 17.48
CA ILE A 323 17.97 -23.32 18.18
C ILE A 323 19.18 -23.48 17.25
N ASP A 324 20.27 -22.83 17.65
CA ASP A 324 21.65 -23.07 17.24
C ASP A 324 22.02 -22.73 15.78
N LEU A 325 22.53 -21.51 15.59
CA LEU A 325 23.35 -21.13 14.42
C LEU A 325 24.76 -20.66 14.83
N TRP A 326 25.17 -20.90 16.09
CA TRP A 326 26.45 -20.46 16.62
C TRP A 326 27.15 -21.53 17.46
N ASP A 327 27.31 -22.72 16.88
CA ASP A 327 28.49 -23.55 17.19
C ASP A 327 29.56 -23.22 16.13
N TYR A 328 30.29 -22.14 16.35
CA TYR A 328 31.58 -21.93 15.68
C TYR A 328 32.67 -22.10 16.75
N ASP A 329 33.32 -23.27 16.70
CA ASP A 329 34.65 -23.48 17.28
C ASP A 329 35.69 -22.54 16.63
#